data_AF-A0A3D5CRV7-F1
#
_entry.id   AF-A0A3D5CRV7-F1
#
_cell.length_a   1.000
_cell.length_b   1.000
_cell.length_c   1.000
_cell.angle_alpha   90.00
_cell.angle_beta   90.00
_cell.angle_gamma   90.00
#
_symmetry.space_group_name_H-M   'P 1'
#
loop_
_entity.id
_entity.type
_entity.pdbx_description
1 polymer ?
#
loop_
_entity_poly.entity_id
_entity_poly.type
_entity_poly.pdbx_seq_one_letter_code
_entity_poly.pdbx_strand_id
1 'polypeptide(L)' 'MKLNKYSARVTQPKSQGGSQAMLYGTGLTEADMDKPQVGIASMWYEGNTCNMHLNDLAS' A
#
# COMPACT_ATOMS: atom_id res chain seq x y z
N MET A 1 -7.38 19.92 0.96
CA MET A 1 -6.05 19.33 0.61
C MET A 1 -6.29 17.88 0.19
N LYS A 2 -5.73 17.40 -0.94
CA LYS A 2 -5.82 15.97 -1.32
C LYS A 2 -4.77 15.18 -0.54
N LEU A 3 -5.20 14.20 0.26
CA LEU A 3 -4.30 13.37 1.07
C LEU A 3 -3.62 12.28 0.22
N ASN A 4 -4.30 11.74 -0.78
CA ASN A 4 -3.81 10.71 -1.69
C ASN A 4 -3.09 11.28 -2.92
N LYS A 5 -2.25 12.31 -2.76
CA LYS A 5 -1.64 13.08 -3.87
C LYS A 5 -0.98 12.20 -4.96
N TYR A 6 -0.32 11.12 -4.55
CA TYR A 6 0.38 10.20 -5.46
C TYR A 6 -0.47 8.99 -5.84
N SER A 7 -1.10 8.33 -4.85
CA SER A 7 -1.94 7.14 -5.09
C SER A 7 -3.15 7.45 -5.97
N ALA A 8 -3.67 8.67 -5.94
CA ALA A 8 -4.73 9.10 -6.85
C ALA A 8 -4.38 8.91 -8.33
N ARG A 9 -3.09 8.85 -8.71
CA ARG A 9 -2.66 8.59 -10.09
C ARG A 9 -3.06 7.20 -10.58
N VAL A 10 -3.19 6.23 -9.67
CA VAL A 10 -3.53 4.83 -9.99
C VAL A 10 -4.92 4.42 -9.47
N THR A 11 -5.49 5.15 -8.50
CA THR A 11 -6.82 4.82 -7.94
C THR A 11 -7.97 5.57 -8.60
N GLN A 12 -7.77 6.74 -9.23
CA GLN A 12 -8.87 7.62 -9.65
C GLN A 12 -9.19 7.65 -11.16
N PRO A 13 -8.22 7.76 -12.10
CA PRO A 13 -8.54 7.88 -13.52
C PRO A 13 -9.11 6.58 -14.09
N LYS A 14 -10.21 6.65 -14.84
CA LYS A 14 -10.79 5.47 -15.52
C LYS A 14 -9.82 4.76 -16.48
N SER A 15 -8.85 5.48 -17.03
CA SER A 15 -7.77 4.91 -17.84
C SER A 15 -6.78 4.03 -17.05
N GLN A 16 -6.90 3.97 -15.72
CA GLN A 16 -6.11 3.12 -14.83
C GLN A 16 -6.89 1.90 -14.32
N GLY A 17 -7.87 1.42 -15.10
CA GLY A 17 -8.65 0.23 -14.75
C GLY A 17 -7.78 -1.01 -14.44
N GLY A 18 -6.66 -1.20 -15.15
CA GLY A 18 -5.72 -2.29 -14.84
C GLY A 18 -5.07 -2.16 -13.45
N SER A 19 -4.63 -0.95 -13.10
CA SER A 19 -4.07 -0.67 -11.77
C SER A 19 -5.12 -0.86 -10.67
N GLN A 20 -6.34 -0.38 -10.89
CA GLN A 20 -7.47 -0.54 -9.96
C GLN A 20 -7.84 -2.02 -9.78
N ALA A 21 -7.86 -2.81 -10.85
CA ALA A 21 -8.14 -4.25 -10.79
C ALA A 21 -7.10 -5.01 -9.94
N MET A 22 -5.81 -4.68 -10.07
CA MET A 22 -4.76 -5.29 -9.23
C MET A 22 -4.94 -4.91 -7.76
N LEU A 23 -5.27 -3.66 -7.46
CA LEU A 23 -5.51 -3.18 -6.10
C LEU A 23 -6.76 -3.82 -5.46
N TYR A 24 -7.84 -4.02 -6.23
CA TYR A 24 -8.98 -4.83 -5.78
C TYR A 24 -8.56 -6.27 -5.48
N GLY A 25 -7.71 -6.86 -6.33
CA GLY A 25 -7.17 -8.21 -6.13
C GLY A 25 -6.36 -8.39 -4.84
N THR A 26 -5.75 -7.32 -4.31
CA THR A 26 -5.05 -7.34 -3.01
C THR A 26 -5.97 -7.11 -1.81
N GLY A 27 -7.29 -6.92 -2.03
CA GLY A 27 -8.29 -6.79 -0.97
C GLY A 27 -8.76 -5.36 -0.68
N LEU A 28 -8.40 -4.36 -1.49
CA LEU A 28 -8.96 -3.01 -1.32
C LEU A 28 -10.43 -2.97 -1.73
N THR A 29 -11.23 -2.13 -1.08
CA THR A 29 -12.60 -1.80 -1.47
C THR A 29 -12.66 -0.49 -2.26
N GLU A 30 -13.81 -0.17 -2.84
CA GLU A 30 -14.02 1.12 -3.52
C GLU A 30 -13.76 2.29 -2.56
N ALA A 31 -14.18 2.19 -1.30
CA ALA A 31 -13.93 3.21 -0.28
C ALA A 31 -12.44 3.38 0.05
N ASP A 32 -11.59 2.38 -0.19
CA ASP A 32 -10.15 2.47 0.05
C ASP A 32 -9.42 3.20 -1.08
N MET A 33 -10.01 3.27 -2.27
CA MET A 33 -9.43 3.97 -3.43
C MET A 33 -9.30 5.49 -3.22
N ASP A 34 -10.09 6.04 -2.29
CA ASP A 34 -10.07 7.45 -1.89
C ASP A 34 -9.08 7.75 -0.75
N LYS A 35 -8.60 6.73 -0.05
CA LYS A 35 -7.63 6.89 1.04
C LYS A 35 -6.20 7.07 0.50
N PRO A 36 -5.31 7.75 1.23
CA PRO A 36 -3.88 7.73 0.91
C PRO A 36 -3.31 6.32 1.11
N GLN A 37 -2.60 5.81 0.10
CA GLN A 37 -1.82 4.58 0.23
C GLN A 37 -0.46 4.88 0.89
N VAL A 38 -0.10 4.10 1.90
CA VAL A 38 1.17 4.21 2.65
C VAL A 38 1.94 2.91 2.49
N GLY A 39 3.11 2.97 1.87
CA GLY A 39 4.02 1.83 1.80
C GLY A 39 4.78 1.70 3.11
N ILE A 40 4.64 0.56 3.80
CA ILE A 40 5.41 0.23 5.00
C ILE A 40 6.56 -0.67 4.57
N ALA A 41 7.79 -0.15 4.63
CA ALA A 41 8.99 -0.89 4.29
C ALA A 41 9.73 -1.30 5.57
N SER A 42 9.72 -2.59 5.89
CA SER A 42 10.49 -3.16 7.00
C SER A 42 11.81 -3.76 6.49
N MET A 43 12.88 -3.60 7.26
CA MET A 43 14.19 -4.23 6.97
C MET A 43 14.32 -5.54 7.75
N TRP A 44 13.24 -6.33 7.81
CA TRP A 44 13.23 -7.59 8.54
C TRP A 44 14.13 -8.63 7.86
N TYR A 45 14.91 -9.33 8.67
CA TYR A 45 15.63 -10.54 8.32
C TYR A 45 16.04 -11.27 9.61
N GLU A 46 16.00 -12.61 9.60
CA GLU A 46 16.18 -13.42 10.82
C GLU A 46 17.65 -13.55 11.26
N GLY A 47 18.62 -13.34 10.35
CA GLY A 47 20.04 -13.55 10.64
C GLY A 47 20.72 -12.43 11.43
N ASN A 48 19.98 -11.42 11.92
CA ASN A 48 20.52 -10.35 12.76
C ASN A 48 19.51 -9.98 13.87
N THR A 49 19.98 -9.92 15.12
CA THR A 49 19.17 -9.55 16.29
C THR A 49 18.59 -8.14 16.20
N CYS A 50 19.25 -7.22 15.48
CA CYS A 50 18.75 -5.87 15.22
C CYS A 50 17.50 -5.83 14.32
N ASN A 51 17.23 -6.89 13.55
CA ASN A 51 16.22 -6.88 12.49
C ASN A 51 15.18 -7.99 12.62
N MET A 52 15.45 -9.04 13.39
CA MET A 52 14.56 -10.20 13.52
C MET A 52 13.16 -9.86 14.06
N HIS A 53 13.02 -8.79 14.85
CA HIS A 53 11.75 -8.35 15.43
C HIS A 53 10.95 -7.40 14.53
N LEU A 54 11.47 -7.02 13.36
CA LEU A 54 10.84 -6.00 12.50
C LEU A 54 9.61 -6.53 11.74
N ASN A 55 9.44 -7.86 11.64
CA ASN A 55 8.22 -8.44 11.06
C ASN A 55 7.00 -8.14 11.94
N ASP A 56 7.14 -8.33 13.25
CA ASP A 56 6.06 -8.10 14.22
C ASP A 56 5.71 -6.61 14.36
N LEU A 57 6.70 -5.72 14.17
CA LEU A 57 6.45 -4.27 14.19
C LEU A 57 5.75 -3.77 12.91
N ALA A 58 5.80 -4.52 11.81
CA ALA A 58 5.27 -4.11 10.52
C ALA A 58 3.87 -4.66 10.21
N SER A 59 3.43 -5.68 10.96
CA SER A 59 2.15 -6.37 10.78
C SER A 59 0.94 -5.63 11.34
#